data_AF-A0A8S3UZW3-F1
#
_entry.id   AF-A0A8S3UZW3-F1
#
_cell.length_a   1.000
_cell.length_b   1.000
_cell.length_c   1.000
_cell.angle_alpha   90.00
_cell.angle_beta   90.00
_cell.angle_gamma   90.00
#
_symmetry.space_group_name_H-M   'P 1'
#
loop_
_entity.id
_entity.type
_entity.pdbx_description
1 polymer ?
#
loop_
_entity_poly.entity_id
_entity_poly.type
_entity_poly.pdbx_seq_one_letter_code
_entity_poly.pdbx_strand_id
1 'polypeptide(L)'
;MNPTPNPKILKKNIQVATVHPVEQILSGQFGQKEKVSYGDRCGFEKRISSIRPEVSPDLPAHLQPLVDNSSKKLTPDQRAALTTVIKKYSDIFMEPDGILGQTNLFEHTIDTGDAKPIKLPPRRLPIHMREIAETEIEKMLEQDIIEHSNSPWAAPICSANNNAGNCPVSVISKHDKTPNNSNQTKHVSDDSDVNTSVDFQESNWTQQWSTTELKQYQHEDKTISSMLSLRQIHGKEKPHISTPDQDLSTLLKQWELLDVIDDILYRRWENSDGTSCQQLVAPKRIRGEILRLLHDCRTAGHFGRDRTLAKVRARFYWPGMTTDITRWCQTCLLCQQRKPGPGLGKSPMQHRNVYRPMECIAIDLMGPLPITDHSNEYIMVVSDYFTKWTEAYPLKEHCAQTVADKLVTEFISRFGAPCRIHTDQGREFESKLFASMCDLLEIEKTRTTPYHPQSDGMVERYNRTLQQILSMFVNENKDDWDSHLPYVTMAYRACTHESTKCSPNLLMLGREISLPIDILTGVKPR
;
A
#
# COMPACT_ATOMS: atom_id res chain seq x y z
N MET A 1 6.36 15.44 11.64
CA MET A 1 7.33 16.53 11.43
C MET A 1 8.72 15.91 11.29
N ASN A 2 9.61 16.47 10.47
CA ASN A 2 11.01 16.05 10.46
C ASN A 2 11.73 16.71 11.65
N PRO A 3 12.62 16.00 12.37
CA PRO A 3 13.47 16.61 13.39
C PRO A 3 14.32 17.73 12.78
N THR A 4 14.36 18.90 13.44
CA THR A 4 15.19 20.05 13.05
C THR A 4 16.11 20.42 14.22
N PRO A 5 17.29 21.02 13.97
CA PRO A 5 18.28 21.29 15.01
C PRO A 5 17.90 22.42 15.98
N ASN A 6 16.88 23.21 15.65
CA ASN A 6 16.40 24.32 16.47
C ASN A 6 14.98 24.01 17.00
N PRO A 7 14.65 24.35 18.26
CA PRO A 7 13.28 24.23 18.77
C PRO A 7 12.32 25.09 17.93
N LYS A 8 11.07 24.64 17.77
CA LYS A 8 10.06 25.31 16.96
C LYS A 8 8.90 25.82 17.80
N ILE A 9 8.60 27.10 17.65
CA ILE A 9 7.37 27.71 18.17
C ILE A 9 6.23 27.20 17.29
N LEU A 10 5.22 26.59 17.90
CA LEU A 10 4.05 26.08 17.16
C LEU A 10 3.04 27.21 16.91
N LYS A 11 2.32 27.11 15.79
CA LYS A 11 1.16 27.98 15.55
C LYS A 11 -0.04 27.54 16.35
N LYS A 12 -0.89 28.51 16.67
CA LYS A 12 -2.18 28.31 17.31
C LYS A 12 -3.00 27.37 16.41
N ASN A 13 -3.58 26.33 17.00
CA ASN A 13 -4.34 25.26 16.33
C ASN A 13 -3.56 24.22 15.49
N ILE A 14 -2.22 24.14 15.56
CA ILE A 14 -1.52 22.99 14.96
C ILE A 14 -1.91 21.71 15.69
N GLN A 15 -2.50 20.75 14.96
CA GLN A 15 -2.79 19.41 15.46
C GLN A 15 -1.51 18.56 15.44
N VAL A 16 -0.81 18.49 16.57
CA VAL A 16 0.52 17.85 16.67
C VAL A 16 0.46 16.31 16.59
N ALA A 17 -0.63 15.69 17.08
CA ALA A 17 -0.89 14.25 16.98
C ALA A 17 -2.38 13.94 17.12
N THR A 18 -2.83 12.85 16.49
CA THR A 18 -4.14 12.22 16.74
C THR A 18 -3.99 11.12 17.78
N VAL A 19 -4.66 11.25 18.92
CA VAL A 19 -4.77 10.18 19.92
C VAL A 19 -6.12 9.50 19.74
N HIS A 20 -6.13 8.20 19.46
CA HIS A 20 -7.36 7.41 19.44
C HIS A 20 -7.76 7.05 20.87
N PRO A 21 -9.00 7.34 21.32
CA PRO A 21 -9.48 6.85 22.60
C PRO A 21 -9.78 5.35 22.51
N VAL A 22 -9.27 4.59 23.47
CA VAL A 22 -9.71 3.21 23.72
C VAL A 22 -11.11 3.24 24.35
N GLU A 23 -11.92 2.24 24.02
CA GLU A 23 -13.36 2.18 24.28
C GLU A 23 -13.72 2.22 25.78
N GLN A 24 -14.19 3.37 26.28
CA GLN A 24 -14.93 3.48 27.55
C GLN A 24 -16.10 4.48 27.44
N ILE A 25 -17.08 4.15 26.58
CA ILE A 25 -18.41 4.75 26.62
C ILE A 25 -19.42 3.61 26.80
N LEU A 26 -19.71 3.22 28.06
CA LEU A 26 -20.92 2.44 28.39
C LEU A 26 -21.21 2.24 29.90
N SER A 27 -20.30 2.56 30.83
CA SER A 27 -20.44 2.19 32.27
C SER A 27 -20.53 3.33 33.29
N GLY A 28 -20.55 4.60 32.87
CA GLY A 28 -20.95 5.74 33.73
C GLY A 28 -20.10 6.04 34.98
N GLN A 29 -18.94 5.37 35.15
CA GLN A 29 -18.04 5.59 36.28
C GLN A 29 -16.84 6.44 35.84
N PHE A 30 -16.73 7.66 36.38
CA PHE A 30 -15.51 8.45 36.29
C PHE A 30 -14.42 7.82 37.16
N GLY A 31 -13.64 6.91 36.56
CA GLY A 31 -12.43 6.37 37.15
C GLY A 31 -11.47 7.51 37.55
N GLN A 32 -10.81 7.34 38.69
CA GLN A 32 -9.90 8.36 39.23
C GLN A 32 -8.78 8.67 38.23
N LYS A 33 -8.41 9.95 38.12
CA LYS A 33 -7.23 10.37 37.34
C LYS A 33 -5.98 9.75 37.95
N GLU A 34 -5.45 8.70 37.33
CA GLU A 34 -4.04 8.33 37.57
C GLU A 34 -3.16 9.50 37.10
N LYS A 35 -2.39 10.06 38.05
CA LYS A 35 -1.41 11.09 37.76
C LYS A 35 -0.22 10.45 37.06
N VAL A 36 -0.18 10.52 35.73
CA VAL A 36 1.07 10.34 34.98
C VAL A 36 2.02 11.47 35.38
N SER A 37 2.98 11.17 36.24
CA SER A 37 3.96 12.13 36.74
C SER A 37 5.03 12.43 35.67
N TYR A 38 4.81 13.48 34.88
CA TYR A 38 5.92 14.17 34.22
C TYR A 38 6.66 15.01 35.25
N GLY A 39 7.99 14.89 35.30
CA GLY A 39 8.83 15.50 36.32
C GLY A 39 8.76 17.03 36.36
N ASP A 40 8.72 17.56 37.58
CA ASP A 40 9.07 18.92 38.01
C ASP A 40 8.93 20.07 37.01
N ARG A 41 7.69 20.52 36.79
CA ARG A 41 7.40 21.95 36.55
C ARG A 41 6.21 22.45 37.37
N CYS A 42 6.48 22.80 38.64
CA CYS A 42 5.55 23.46 39.58
C CYS A 42 5.23 24.92 39.21
N GLY A 43 4.85 25.16 37.94
CA GLY A 43 4.49 26.46 37.38
C GLY A 43 3.37 26.42 36.35
N PHE A 44 2.89 25.23 35.97
CA PHE A 44 1.94 25.05 34.87
C PHE A 44 0.53 25.58 35.21
N GLU A 45 -0.03 25.20 36.36
CA GLU A 45 -1.37 25.63 36.79
C GLU A 45 -1.46 27.13 37.11
N LYS A 46 -0.34 27.77 37.51
CA LYS A 46 -0.29 29.22 37.80
C LYS A 46 -0.22 30.11 36.56
N ARG A 47 0.25 29.61 35.40
CA ARG A 47 0.34 30.42 34.16
C ARG A 47 -0.94 30.45 33.34
N ILE A 48 -1.77 29.40 33.39
CA ILE A 48 -3.02 29.35 32.60
C ILE A 48 -4.07 30.29 33.20
N SER A 49 -4.12 30.45 34.53
CA SER A 49 -5.08 31.31 35.22
C SER A 49 -4.81 32.81 35.05
N SER A 50 -3.58 33.21 34.70
CA SER A 50 -3.18 34.60 34.47
C SER A 50 -3.47 35.12 33.06
N ILE A 51 -3.93 34.29 32.13
CA ILE A 51 -4.23 34.69 30.74
C ILE A 51 -5.75 34.79 30.57
N ARG A 52 -6.30 35.95 30.93
CA ARG A 52 -7.63 36.38 30.48
C ARG A 52 -7.43 37.33 29.31
N PRO A 53 -7.85 37.01 28.07
CA PRO A 53 -7.86 37.99 27.00
C PRO A 53 -8.85 39.11 27.35
N GLU A 54 -8.51 40.35 26.97
CA GLU A 54 -9.46 41.46 27.02
C GLU A 54 -10.58 41.18 26.01
N VAL A 55 -11.81 41.10 26.51
CA VAL A 55 -12.97 40.71 25.69
C VAL A 55 -13.42 41.89 24.85
N SER A 56 -13.11 41.86 23.56
CA SER A 56 -13.76 42.74 22.58
C SER A 56 -15.29 42.54 22.66
N PRO A 57 -16.11 43.60 22.69
CA PRO A 57 -17.53 43.51 23.04
C PRO A 57 -18.37 42.69 22.03
N ASP A 58 -17.99 42.72 20.75
CA ASP A 58 -18.78 42.17 19.65
C ASP A 58 -18.21 40.88 19.06
N LEU A 59 -19.08 40.04 18.50
CA LEU A 59 -18.65 38.81 17.82
C LEU A 59 -18.01 39.19 16.47
N PRO A 60 -16.79 38.72 16.15
CA PRO A 60 -16.20 38.96 14.84
C PRO A 60 -17.08 38.42 13.71
N ALA A 61 -17.30 39.23 12.67
CA ALA A 61 -18.22 38.90 11.58
C ALA A 61 -17.91 37.57 10.88
N HIS A 62 -16.63 37.16 10.83
CA HIS A 62 -16.18 35.90 10.23
C HIS A 62 -16.61 34.65 11.03
N LEU A 63 -17.00 34.79 12.31
CA LEU A 63 -17.49 33.69 13.16
C LEU A 63 -19.01 33.57 13.18
N GLN A 64 -19.73 34.57 12.64
CA GLN A 64 -21.19 34.52 12.51
C GLN A 64 -21.67 33.29 11.70
N PRO A 65 -21.06 32.90 10.56
CA PRO A 65 -21.44 31.68 9.83
C PRO A 65 -21.21 30.39 10.61
N LEU A 66 -20.23 30.36 11.53
CA LEU A 66 -19.95 29.21 12.39
C LEU A 66 -21.05 29.05 13.45
N VAL A 67 -21.46 30.15 14.08
CA VAL A 67 -22.60 30.18 15.01
C VAL A 67 -23.88 29.76 14.28
N ASP A 68 -24.15 30.30 13.10
CA ASP A 68 -25.40 30.07 12.38
C ASP A 68 -25.50 28.66 11.79
N ASN A 69 -24.39 28.05 11.36
CA ASN A 69 -24.36 26.64 10.99
C ASN A 69 -24.48 25.69 12.19
N SER A 70 -23.84 26.02 13.32
CA SER A 70 -23.85 25.17 14.52
C SER A 70 -25.15 25.27 15.33
N SER A 71 -25.91 26.36 15.17
CA SER A 71 -27.13 26.63 15.95
C SER A 71 -28.44 26.13 15.33
N LYS A 72 -28.40 25.51 14.12
CA LYS A 72 -29.57 25.02 13.37
C LYS A 72 -30.51 24.06 14.11
N LYS A 73 -30.08 23.47 15.24
CA LYS A 73 -30.86 22.52 16.07
C LYS A 73 -30.91 22.89 17.56
N LEU A 74 -30.46 24.09 17.95
CA LEU A 74 -30.33 24.52 19.34
C LEU A 74 -31.49 25.45 19.75
N THR A 75 -31.86 25.41 21.03
CA THR A 75 -32.82 26.39 21.59
C THR A 75 -32.21 27.80 21.66
N PRO A 76 -33.01 28.87 21.77
CA PRO A 76 -32.50 30.24 21.86
C PRO A 76 -31.45 30.44 22.98
N ASP A 77 -31.70 29.86 24.17
CA ASP A 77 -30.79 29.95 25.31
C ASP A 77 -29.47 29.19 25.06
N GLN A 78 -29.55 28.01 24.42
CA GLN A 78 -28.37 27.25 24.01
C GLN A 78 -27.55 27.98 22.93
N ARG A 79 -28.22 28.67 21.99
CA ARG A 79 -27.55 29.53 21.00
C ARG A 79 -26.85 30.72 21.66
N ALA A 80 -27.47 31.33 22.67
CA ALA A 80 -26.83 32.40 23.45
C ALA A 80 -25.61 31.90 24.24
N ALA A 81 -25.71 30.73 24.88
CA ALA A 81 -24.58 30.08 25.56
C ALA A 81 -23.43 29.73 24.59
N LEU A 82 -23.74 29.13 23.43
CA LEU A 82 -22.76 28.82 22.38
C LEU A 82 -22.07 30.08 21.86
N THR A 83 -22.83 31.14 21.59
CA THR A 83 -22.30 32.45 21.14
C THR A 83 -21.35 33.04 22.19
N THR A 84 -21.69 32.90 23.48
CA THR A 84 -20.82 33.37 24.59
C THR A 84 -19.51 32.59 24.66
N VAL A 85 -19.55 31.27 24.43
CA VAL A 85 -18.34 30.43 24.37
C VAL A 85 -17.47 30.78 23.16
N ILE A 86 -18.06 30.98 21.99
CA ILE A 86 -17.33 31.37 20.76
C ILE A 86 -16.73 32.77 20.89
N LYS A 87 -17.45 33.74 21.48
CA LYS A 87 -16.88 35.06 21.84
C LYS A 87 -15.66 34.92 22.75
N LYS A 88 -15.77 34.12 23.81
CA LYS A 88 -14.69 33.92 24.81
C LYS A 88 -13.40 33.33 24.23
N TYR A 89 -13.50 32.51 23.19
CA TYR A 89 -12.38 31.87 22.51
C TYR A 89 -12.24 32.32 21.05
N SER A 90 -12.68 33.55 20.76
CA SER A 90 -12.63 34.13 19.40
C SER A 90 -11.21 34.20 18.86
N ASP A 91 -10.23 34.40 19.75
CA ASP A 91 -8.79 34.38 19.50
C ASP A 91 -8.24 33.00 19.09
N ILE A 92 -9.02 31.92 19.21
CA ILE A 92 -8.64 30.56 18.80
C ILE A 92 -9.04 30.28 17.35
N PHE A 93 -9.90 31.08 16.72
CA PHE A 93 -10.31 30.83 15.33
C PHE A 93 -9.36 31.48 14.32
N MET A 94 -9.41 31.01 13.07
CA MET A 94 -8.62 31.54 11.96
C MET A 94 -9.22 32.87 11.50
N GLU A 95 -8.37 33.88 11.29
CA GLU A 95 -8.80 35.18 10.77
C GLU A 95 -9.23 35.09 9.29
N PRO A 96 -10.10 36.01 8.81
CA PRO A 96 -10.73 35.88 7.49
C PRO A 96 -9.78 36.03 6.29
N ASP A 97 -8.53 36.42 6.52
CA ASP A 97 -7.43 36.42 5.55
C ASP A 97 -6.75 35.04 5.40
N GLY A 98 -7.13 34.06 6.24
CA GLY A 98 -6.53 32.73 6.26
C GLY A 98 -5.18 32.67 6.98
N ILE A 99 -4.80 33.69 7.74
CA ILE A 99 -3.55 33.70 8.50
C ILE A 99 -3.70 32.91 9.81
N LEU A 100 -2.78 31.96 10.03
CA LEU A 100 -2.67 31.20 11.27
C LEU A 100 -1.79 31.94 12.29
N GLY A 101 -2.39 32.43 13.38
CA GLY A 101 -1.66 33.06 14.49
C GLY A 101 -0.63 32.14 15.16
N GLN A 102 0.46 32.72 15.68
CA GLN A 102 1.49 31.99 16.45
C GLN A 102 1.13 31.88 17.93
N THR A 103 1.67 30.89 18.67
CA THR A 103 1.50 30.81 20.13
C THR A 103 2.82 30.69 20.88
N ASN A 104 3.09 31.67 21.76
CA ASN A 104 4.29 31.72 22.59
C ASN A 104 4.17 30.85 23.86
N LEU A 105 3.15 30.00 23.95
CA LEU A 105 2.88 29.17 25.13
C LEU A 105 3.77 27.92 25.22
N PHE A 106 4.25 27.40 24.08
CA PHE A 106 5.01 26.16 24.02
C PHE A 106 5.93 26.09 22.80
N GLU A 107 7.20 25.75 23.05
CA GLU A 107 8.17 25.35 22.02
C GLU A 107 8.23 23.83 21.94
N HIS A 108 8.11 23.28 20.74
CA HIS A 108 8.18 21.85 20.50
C HIS A 108 9.57 21.44 20.01
N THR A 109 10.11 20.37 20.61
CA THR A 109 11.34 19.70 20.20
C THR A 109 11.04 18.21 20.06
N ILE A 110 11.59 17.58 19.02
CA ILE A 110 11.48 16.14 18.80
C ILE A 110 12.82 15.52 19.23
N ASP A 111 12.83 14.85 20.38
CA ASP A 111 13.96 14.02 20.76
C ASP A 111 13.98 12.76 19.86
N THR A 112 15.16 12.45 19.33
CA THR A 112 15.39 11.29 18.46
C THR A 112 16.31 10.24 19.07
N GLY A 113 16.93 10.53 20.23
CA GLY A 113 17.91 9.65 20.88
C GLY A 113 18.95 9.11 19.89
N ASP A 114 19.23 7.80 19.98
CA ASP A 114 20.15 7.09 19.09
C ASP A 114 19.50 6.56 17.79
N ALA A 115 18.30 7.02 17.43
CA ALA A 115 17.56 6.50 16.29
C ALA A 115 18.23 6.86 14.95
N LYS A 116 18.50 5.86 14.12
CA LYS A 116 19.08 6.07 12.77
C LYS A 116 18.09 6.81 11.86
N PRO A 117 18.51 7.88 11.16
CA PRO A 117 17.61 8.66 10.31
C PRO A 117 16.93 7.84 9.20
N ILE A 118 15.61 7.98 9.09
CA ILE A 118 14.81 7.38 8.02
C ILE A 118 14.63 8.41 6.88
N LYS A 119 15.09 8.04 5.68
CA LYS A 119 15.00 8.85 4.47
C LYS A 119 14.19 8.13 3.39
N LEU A 120 12.92 8.51 3.25
CA LEU A 120 12.03 7.98 2.22
C LEU A 120 12.18 8.79 0.91
N PRO A 121 12.14 8.15 -0.28
CA PRO A 121 12.14 8.87 -1.54
C PRO A 121 10.84 9.65 -1.74
N PRO A 122 10.87 10.84 -2.39
CA PRO A 122 9.66 11.60 -2.68
C PRO A 122 8.72 10.82 -3.61
N ARG A 123 7.42 10.82 -3.31
CA ARG A 123 6.39 10.24 -4.20
C ARG A 123 6.30 11.07 -5.48
N ARG A 124 6.08 10.40 -6.62
CA ARG A 124 5.82 11.09 -7.90
C ARG A 124 4.37 11.52 -7.95
N LEU A 125 4.12 12.83 -7.79
CA LEU A 125 2.79 13.41 -7.95
C LEU A 125 2.29 13.29 -9.40
N PRO A 126 0.98 13.07 -9.62
CA PRO A 126 0.36 13.24 -10.94
C PRO A 126 0.59 14.67 -11.48
N ILE A 127 0.68 14.82 -12.80
CA ILE A 127 0.98 16.12 -13.43
C ILE A 127 -0.07 17.18 -13.02
N HIS A 128 -1.36 16.86 -13.07
CA HIS A 128 -2.44 17.78 -12.68
C HIS A 128 -2.47 18.15 -11.19
N MET A 129 -1.85 17.35 -10.31
CA MET A 129 -1.73 17.68 -8.87
C MET A 129 -0.43 18.40 -8.54
N ARG A 130 0.45 18.61 -9.53
CA ARG A 130 1.77 19.17 -9.30
C ARG A 130 1.70 20.67 -9.09
N GLU A 131 0.94 21.38 -9.93
CA GLU A 131 0.70 22.82 -9.83
C GLU A 131 0.06 23.14 -8.46
N ILE A 132 -1.06 22.49 -8.12
CA ILE A 132 -1.75 22.58 -6.81
C ILE A 132 -0.80 22.43 -5.62
N ALA A 133 0.07 21.42 -5.69
CA ALA A 133 1.01 21.13 -4.61
C ALA A 133 2.15 22.13 -4.56
N GLU A 134 2.60 22.68 -5.70
CA GLU A 134 3.62 23.72 -5.75
C GLU A 134 3.06 25.05 -5.21
N THR A 135 1.86 25.48 -5.61
CA THR A 135 1.22 26.71 -5.08
C THR A 135 0.89 26.62 -3.59
N GLU A 136 0.29 25.53 -3.10
CA GLU A 136 -0.03 25.42 -1.67
C GLU A 136 1.26 25.31 -0.82
N ILE A 137 2.36 24.74 -1.35
CA ILE A 137 3.68 24.79 -0.70
C ILE A 137 4.20 26.23 -0.64
N GLU A 138 4.10 27.01 -1.72
CA GLU A 138 4.51 28.42 -1.74
C GLU A 138 3.71 29.25 -0.75
N LYS A 139 2.39 29.12 -0.73
CA LYS A 139 1.51 29.75 0.27
C LYS A 139 1.83 29.32 1.71
N MET A 140 2.15 28.04 1.96
CA MET A 140 2.58 27.57 3.28
C MET A 140 3.98 28.10 3.68
N LEU A 141 4.86 28.38 2.72
CA LEU A 141 6.15 29.04 2.95
C LEU A 141 5.96 30.53 3.25
N GLU A 142 5.16 31.25 2.46
CA GLU A 142 4.82 32.66 2.67
C GLU A 142 4.14 32.90 4.03
N GLN A 143 3.24 32.00 4.41
CA GLN A 143 2.59 32.05 5.71
C GLN A 143 3.53 31.64 6.86
N ASP A 144 4.75 31.15 6.63
CA ASP A 144 5.68 30.60 7.65
C ASP A 144 5.11 29.37 8.41
N ILE A 145 4.36 28.50 7.70
CA ILE A 145 3.87 27.21 8.23
C ILE A 145 4.93 26.11 8.06
N ILE A 146 5.73 26.20 7.00
CA ILE A 146 6.80 25.27 6.66
C ILE A 146 8.08 26.02 6.33
N GLU A 147 9.21 25.32 6.43
CA GLU A 147 10.52 25.84 6.04
C GLU A 147 11.29 24.81 5.19
N HIS A 148 12.30 25.29 4.47
CA HIS A 148 13.32 24.44 3.85
C HIS A 148 14.20 23.83 4.94
N SER A 149 14.42 22.51 4.91
CA SER A 149 15.19 21.81 5.94
C SER A 149 16.17 20.82 5.33
N ASN A 150 17.39 20.77 5.88
CA ASN A 150 18.45 19.87 5.47
C ASN A 150 18.65 18.69 6.45
N SER A 151 17.58 18.30 7.14
CA SER A 151 17.58 17.18 8.08
C SER A 151 17.88 15.84 7.38
N PRO A 152 18.68 14.93 7.97
CA PRO A 152 18.90 13.60 7.41
C PRO A 152 17.62 12.73 7.39
N TRP A 153 16.59 13.14 8.13
CA TRP A 153 15.24 12.58 8.10
C TRP A 153 14.42 13.17 6.96
N ALA A 154 13.76 12.33 6.16
CA ALA A 154 12.84 12.80 5.13
C ALA A 154 11.63 11.87 4.95
N ALA A 155 10.44 12.47 4.92
CA ALA A 155 9.18 11.83 4.56
C ALA A 155 8.63 12.46 3.27
N PRO A 156 7.90 11.71 2.43
CA PRO A 156 7.27 12.27 1.24
C PRO A 156 6.06 13.12 1.62
N ILE A 157 5.73 14.11 0.78
CA ILE A 157 4.48 14.86 0.87
C ILE A 157 3.29 13.92 0.64
N CYS A 158 2.24 14.09 1.45
CA CYS A 158 1.01 13.32 1.36
C CYS A 158 -0.16 14.28 1.13
N SER A 159 -0.67 14.31 -0.10
CA SER A 159 -1.93 14.98 -0.44
C SER A 159 -3.11 14.17 0.09
N ALA A 160 -4.03 14.82 0.80
CA ALA A 160 -5.29 14.25 1.23
C ALA A 160 -6.43 15.15 0.72
N ASN A 161 -7.49 14.57 0.15
CA ASN A 161 -8.67 15.31 -0.27
C ASN A 161 -9.68 15.33 0.88
N ASN A 162 -10.24 16.50 1.18
CA ASN A 162 -11.41 16.59 2.05
C ASN A 162 -12.69 16.21 1.27
N ASN A 163 -13.78 15.90 2.00
CA ASN A 163 -15.09 15.59 1.42
C ASN A 163 -15.70 16.74 0.59
N ALA A 164 -15.15 17.96 0.68
CA ALA A 164 -15.51 19.11 -0.14
C ALA A 164 -14.58 19.31 -1.36
N GLY A 165 -13.75 18.31 -1.68
CA GLY A 165 -12.87 18.25 -2.85
C GLY A 165 -11.66 19.20 -2.87
N ASN A 166 -11.64 20.24 -2.03
CA ASN A 166 -10.41 21.00 -1.77
C ASN A 166 -9.36 20.12 -1.07
N CYS A 167 -8.09 20.35 -1.42
CA CYS A 167 -6.95 19.52 -1.04
C CYS A 167 -6.11 20.21 0.06
N PRO A 168 -6.34 19.95 1.37
CA PRO A 168 -5.43 20.41 2.42
C PRO A 168 -4.11 19.63 2.35
N VAL A 169 -3.06 20.26 1.85
CA VAL A 169 -1.74 19.63 1.73
C VAL A 169 -1.11 19.45 3.13
N SER A 170 -0.80 18.20 3.49
CA SER A 170 -0.08 17.88 4.73
C SER A 170 1.41 17.70 4.43
N VAL A 171 2.23 18.70 4.79
CA VAL A 171 3.66 18.74 4.47
C VAL A 171 4.53 18.17 5.58
N ILE A 172 5.50 17.35 5.21
CA ILE A 172 6.71 17.07 6.01
C ILE A 172 7.93 17.28 5.10
N SER A 173 8.91 18.04 5.58
CA SER A 173 9.80 18.92 4.80
C SER A 173 10.47 18.35 3.53
N LYS A 174 10.60 19.25 2.53
CA LYS A 174 11.48 19.13 1.37
C LYS A 174 12.94 19.34 1.79
N HIS A 175 13.87 18.72 1.08
CA HIS A 175 15.30 18.67 1.39
C HIS A 175 16.08 19.09 0.14
N ASP A 176 16.85 20.18 0.23
CA ASP A 176 17.50 20.78 -0.94
C ASP A 176 18.84 20.15 -1.30
N LYS A 177 19.18 20.27 -2.59
CA LYS A 177 20.55 20.12 -3.10
C LYS A 177 20.98 21.46 -3.67
N THR A 178 22.13 21.96 -3.23
CA THR A 178 22.74 23.19 -3.75
C THR A 178 23.27 23.02 -5.19
N PRO A 179 23.42 24.13 -5.95
CA PRO A 179 23.33 24.08 -7.42
C PRO A 179 24.68 24.19 -8.13
N ASN A 180 24.65 23.99 -9.46
CA ASN A 180 25.57 24.68 -10.37
C ASN A 180 24.80 25.21 -11.59
N ASN A 181 24.93 26.52 -11.82
CA ASN A 181 24.25 27.40 -12.79
C ASN A 181 24.43 26.94 -14.27
N SER A 182 23.68 27.37 -15.29
CA SER A 182 22.65 28.43 -15.51
C SER A 182 21.87 28.08 -16.81
N ASN A 183 20.73 28.65 -17.23
CA ASN A 183 19.88 29.79 -16.83
C ASN A 183 18.39 29.43 -17.16
N GLN A 184 17.36 29.94 -16.46
CA GLN A 184 16.62 31.21 -16.64
C GLN A 184 16.07 31.47 -18.07
N THR A 185 14.77 31.75 -18.30
CA THR A 185 13.72 32.35 -17.41
C THR A 185 12.25 32.04 -17.82
N LYS A 186 11.36 32.01 -16.81
CA LYS A 186 10.02 32.65 -16.70
C LYS A 186 8.71 32.11 -17.34
N HIS A 187 7.73 31.94 -16.44
CA HIS A 187 6.25 32.11 -16.54
C HIS A 187 5.50 31.18 -17.51
N VAL A 188 4.26 30.72 -17.27
CA VAL A 188 3.01 31.29 -16.69
C VAL A 188 2.22 30.07 -16.12
N SER A 189 1.98 29.92 -14.81
CA SER A 189 0.71 30.21 -14.07
C SER A 189 -0.59 29.69 -14.72
N ASP A 190 -1.57 29.06 -14.07
CA ASP A 190 -1.77 28.61 -12.68
C ASP A 190 -2.80 27.45 -12.65
N ASP A 191 -2.72 26.63 -11.61
CA ASP A 191 -3.81 25.98 -10.85
C ASP A 191 -5.21 25.74 -11.46
N SER A 192 -5.44 24.47 -11.77
CA SER A 192 -6.31 23.56 -10.99
C SER A 192 -7.71 23.95 -10.49
N ASP A 193 -8.65 23.06 -10.82
CA ASP A 193 -9.53 22.36 -9.87
C ASP A 193 -10.08 23.14 -8.66
N VAL A 194 -11.18 23.87 -8.88
CA VAL A 194 -12.19 24.09 -7.82
C VAL A 194 -13.27 23.03 -7.94
N ASN A 195 -13.38 22.21 -6.90
CA ASN A 195 -14.46 21.24 -6.76
C ASN A 195 -15.78 21.93 -6.38
N THR A 196 -16.87 21.60 -7.05
CA THR A 196 -18.22 21.80 -6.52
C THR A 196 -19.07 20.55 -6.74
N SER A 197 -19.71 20.10 -5.66
CA SER A 197 -20.84 19.18 -5.74
C SER A 197 -21.97 19.86 -6.50
N VAL A 198 -22.18 19.46 -7.75
CA VAL A 198 -23.38 19.79 -8.51
C VAL A 198 -24.39 18.67 -8.31
N ASP A 199 -25.65 19.04 -8.21
CA ASP A 199 -26.79 18.16 -7.99
C ASP A 199 -26.85 16.95 -8.93
N PHE A 200 -27.64 15.95 -8.55
CA PHE A 200 -28.15 14.92 -9.45
C PHE A 200 -29.17 15.52 -10.46
N GLN A 201 -28.75 16.53 -11.22
CA GLN A 201 -29.27 16.74 -12.57
C GLN A 201 -28.76 15.59 -13.45
N GLU A 202 -29.62 15.15 -14.39
CA GLU A 202 -29.40 14.00 -15.25
C GLU A 202 -28.19 14.23 -16.18
N SER A 203 -26.99 13.91 -15.67
CA SER A 203 -25.70 14.19 -16.29
C SER A 203 -25.40 13.19 -17.40
N ASN A 204 -26.14 13.32 -18.50
CA ASN A 204 -25.94 12.78 -19.85
C ASN A 204 -24.66 11.94 -19.99
N TRP A 205 -24.71 10.67 -19.56
CA TRP A 205 -23.53 9.83 -19.25
C TRP A 205 -22.71 9.44 -20.48
N THR A 206 -23.15 9.89 -21.66
CA THR A 206 -22.36 9.93 -22.89
C THR A 206 -22.40 11.35 -23.46
N GLN A 207 -21.50 12.23 -23.01
CA GLN A 207 -20.97 13.27 -23.88
C GLN A 207 -20.17 12.57 -25.00
N GLN A 208 -20.90 12.17 -26.04
CA GLN A 208 -20.31 11.70 -27.28
C GLN A 208 -19.69 12.93 -27.95
N TRP A 209 -18.39 12.91 -28.20
CA TRP A 209 -17.83 13.89 -29.13
C TRP A 209 -18.52 13.70 -30.48
N SER A 210 -19.25 14.71 -30.92
CA SER A 210 -19.85 14.71 -32.24
C SER A 210 -18.76 14.67 -33.32
N THR A 211 -19.10 14.15 -34.51
CA THR A 211 -18.21 14.19 -35.67
C THR A 211 -17.71 15.61 -35.95
N THR A 212 -18.57 16.61 -35.74
CA THR A 212 -18.25 18.05 -35.86
C THR A 212 -17.16 18.50 -34.88
N GLU A 213 -17.25 18.12 -33.61
CA GLU A 213 -16.24 18.46 -32.58
C GLU A 213 -14.91 17.74 -32.85
N LEU A 214 -14.94 16.44 -33.19
CA LEU A 214 -13.72 15.68 -33.52
C LEU A 214 -12.98 16.29 -34.71
N LYS A 215 -13.72 16.71 -35.74
CA LYS A 215 -13.20 17.45 -36.90
C LYS A 215 -12.59 18.78 -36.46
N GLN A 216 -13.29 19.58 -35.65
CA GLN A 216 -12.74 20.84 -35.12
C GLN A 216 -11.43 20.60 -34.34
N TYR A 217 -11.39 19.62 -33.44
CA TYR A 217 -10.20 19.33 -32.64
C TYR A 217 -9.01 18.84 -33.47
N GLN A 218 -9.24 18.15 -34.60
CA GLN A 218 -8.17 17.79 -35.54
C GLN A 218 -7.67 18.99 -36.36
N HIS A 219 -8.54 19.93 -36.73
CA HIS A 219 -8.14 21.19 -37.38
C HIS A 219 -7.43 22.16 -36.42
N GLU A 220 -7.74 22.14 -35.12
CA GLU A 220 -7.01 22.88 -34.07
C GLU A 220 -5.62 22.29 -33.78
N ASP A 221 -5.43 20.98 -33.93
CA ASP A 221 -4.14 20.31 -33.71
C ASP A 221 -3.19 20.55 -34.89
N LYS A 222 -2.19 21.43 -34.71
CA LYS A 222 -1.20 21.83 -35.72
C LYS A 222 -0.61 20.65 -36.52
N THR A 223 -0.33 19.53 -35.86
CA THR A 223 0.29 18.35 -36.49
C THR A 223 -0.74 17.60 -37.34
N ILE A 224 -1.99 17.46 -36.88
CA ILE A 224 -3.05 16.74 -37.60
C ILE A 224 -3.61 17.60 -38.75
N SER A 225 -3.86 18.88 -38.51
CA SER A 225 -4.27 19.86 -39.53
C SER A 225 -3.28 19.95 -40.70
N SER A 226 -1.97 19.89 -40.40
CA SER A 226 -0.92 19.79 -41.43
C SER A 226 -1.06 18.50 -42.25
N MET A 227 -1.34 17.37 -41.62
CA MET A 227 -1.56 16.09 -42.32
C MET A 227 -2.84 16.09 -43.18
N LEU A 228 -3.92 16.69 -42.71
CA LEU A 228 -5.17 16.85 -43.48
C LEU A 228 -4.92 17.70 -44.73
N SER A 229 -4.27 18.85 -44.58
CA SER A 229 -3.86 19.71 -45.70
C SER A 229 -2.98 18.97 -46.71
N LEU A 230 -1.97 18.22 -46.24
CA LEU A 230 -1.10 17.42 -47.13
C LEU A 230 -1.87 16.31 -47.86
N ARG A 231 -2.83 15.65 -47.19
CA ARG A 231 -3.70 14.65 -47.81
C ARG A 231 -4.62 15.27 -48.87
N GLN A 232 -5.08 16.49 -48.68
CA GLN A 232 -5.88 17.22 -49.66
C GLN A 232 -5.06 17.61 -50.92
N ILE A 233 -3.78 17.97 -50.75
CA ILE A 233 -2.89 18.37 -51.85
C ILE A 233 -2.36 17.17 -52.65
N HIS A 234 -1.84 16.15 -51.96
CA HIS A 234 -1.16 15.02 -52.61
C HIS A 234 -2.05 13.79 -52.85
N GLY A 235 -3.29 13.81 -52.34
CA GLY A 235 -4.23 12.71 -52.48
C GLY A 235 -3.65 11.42 -51.88
N LYS A 236 -3.49 10.38 -52.70
CA LYS A 236 -2.90 9.10 -52.29
C LYS A 236 -1.37 9.10 -52.30
N GLU A 237 -0.72 9.87 -53.18
CA GLU A 237 0.74 9.83 -53.35
C GLU A 237 1.47 10.39 -52.13
N LYS A 238 2.61 9.79 -51.77
CA LYS A 238 3.37 10.17 -50.58
C LYS A 238 4.24 11.40 -50.86
N PRO A 239 4.08 12.51 -50.13
CA PRO A 239 4.89 13.70 -50.35
C PRO A 239 6.32 13.53 -49.83
N HIS A 240 7.30 13.99 -50.62
CA HIS A 240 8.72 14.05 -50.25
C HIS A 240 9.02 15.32 -49.41
N ILE A 241 8.49 15.36 -48.18
CA ILE A 241 8.64 16.48 -47.25
C ILE A 241 9.52 16.09 -46.07
N SER A 242 10.49 16.95 -45.72
CA SER A 242 11.23 16.89 -44.46
C SER A 242 10.65 17.90 -43.48
N THR A 243 10.51 17.51 -42.21
CA THR A 243 9.94 18.34 -41.15
C THR A 243 10.68 18.13 -39.83
N PRO A 244 10.91 19.19 -39.02
CA PRO A 244 11.45 19.06 -37.67
C PRO A 244 10.41 18.57 -36.65
N ASP A 245 9.11 18.55 -36.97
CA ASP A 245 8.08 17.98 -36.09
C ASP A 245 8.16 16.45 -36.11
N GLN A 246 8.56 15.87 -34.98
CA GLN A 246 8.71 14.43 -34.79
C GLN A 246 7.38 13.67 -34.84
N ASP A 247 6.28 14.28 -34.39
CA ASP A 247 4.93 13.69 -34.47
C ASP A 247 4.50 13.64 -35.96
N LEU A 248 4.70 14.75 -36.69
CA LEU A 248 4.40 14.84 -38.12
C LEU A 248 5.24 13.86 -38.95
N SER A 249 6.56 13.79 -38.67
CA SER A 249 7.48 12.83 -39.30
C SER A 249 7.03 11.37 -39.06
N THR A 250 6.48 11.08 -37.88
CA THR A 250 5.94 9.75 -37.55
C THR A 250 4.67 9.42 -38.33
N LEU A 251 3.78 10.40 -38.54
CA LEU A 251 2.58 10.24 -39.37
C LEU A 251 2.94 10.10 -40.87
N LEU A 252 3.85 10.92 -41.39
CA LEU A 252 4.35 10.83 -42.78
C LEU A 252 5.01 9.47 -43.10
N LYS A 253 5.67 8.83 -42.13
CA LYS A 253 6.19 7.47 -42.29
C LYS A 253 5.09 6.42 -42.50
N GLN A 254 3.89 6.68 -41.95
CA GLN A 254 2.73 5.79 -42.01
C GLN A 254 1.70 6.21 -43.06
N TRP A 255 2.08 7.06 -44.02
CA TRP A 255 1.20 7.63 -45.05
C TRP A 255 0.19 6.63 -45.63
N GLU A 256 0.63 5.49 -46.17
CA GLU A 256 -0.24 4.44 -46.76
C GLU A 256 -1.32 3.89 -45.82
N LEU A 257 -1.12 4.00 -44.50
CA LEU A 257 -2.04 3.54 -43.47
C LEU A 257 -3.01 4.63 -43.01
N LEU A 258 -2.88 5.87 -43.47
CA LEU A 258 -3.71 7.00 -43.04
C LEU A 258 -4.79 7.31 -44.07
N ASP A 259 -6.05 7.28 -43.64
CA ASP A 259 -7.23 7.58 -44.46
C ASP A 259 -7.98 8.80 -43.90
N VAL A 260 -8.62 9.57 -44.77
CA VAL A 260 -9.48 10.69 -44.35
C VAL A 260 -10.93 10.33 -44.68
N ILE A 261 -11.79 10.36 -43.66
CA ILE A 261 -13.22 10.01 -43.76
C ILE A 261 -13.99 11.16 -43.10
N ASP A 262 -14.93 11.76 -43.81
CA ASP A 262 -15.72 12.92 -43.36
C ASP A 262 -14.87 14.10 -42.83
N ASP A 263 -13.68 14.29 -43.44
CA ASP A 263 -12.65 15.28 -43.05
C ASP A 263 -12.06 15.05 -41.63
N ILE A 264 -12.03 13.77 -41.23
CA ILE A 264 -11.35 13.28 -40.02
C ILE A 264 -10.29 12.26 -40.43
N LEU A 265 -9.09 12.40 -39.88
CA LEU A 265 -7.94 11.52 -40.08
C LEU A 265 -8.06 10.25 -39.22
N TYR A 266 -8.04 9.11 -39.89
CA TYR A 266 -8.00 7.77 -39.30
C TYR A 266 -6.71 7.04 -39.73
N ARG A 267 -6.37 5.99 -39.00
CA ARG A 267 -5.27 5.06 -39.29
C ARG A 267 -5.79 3.63 -39.37
N ARG A 268 -5.51 2.92 -40.47
CA ARG A 268 -5.69 1.47 -40.57
C ARG A 268 -4.64 0.75 -39.75
N TRP A 269 -5.08 -0.24 -38.98
CA TRP A 269 -4.25 -1.08 -38.14
C TRP A 269 -4.69 -2.53 -38.23
N GLU A 270 -3.75 -3.45 -38.39
CA GLU A 270 -4.00 -4.88 -38.37
C GLU A 270 -3.58 -5.45 -37.01
N ASN A 271 -4.48 -6.20 -36.38
CA ASN A 271 -4.18 -6.95 -35.17
C ASN A 271 -3.37 -8.21 -35.49
N SER A 272 -2.75 -8.80 -34.46
CA SER A 272 -2.06 -10.11 -34.54
C SER A 272 -2.90 -11.21 -35.18
N ASP A 273 -4.22 -11.09 -35.04
CA ASP A 273 -5.20 -12.12 -35.38
C ASP A 273 -5.75 -11.92 -36.82
N GLY A 274 -5.09 -11.08 -37.63
CA GLY A 274 -5.46 -10.77 -39.02
C GLY A 274 -6.65 -9.82 -39.19
N THR A 275 -7.25 -9.34 -38.09
CA THR A 275 -8.39 -8.41 -38.13
C THR A 275 -7.90 -6.96 -38.27
N SER A 276 -8.39 -6.25 -39.29
CA SER A 276 -8.13 -4.82 -39.48
C SER A 276 -9.14 -3.95 -38.71
N CYS A 277 -8.69 -2.94 -37.98
CA CYS A 277 -9.52 -1.88 -37.43
C CYS A 277 -9.08 -0.48 -37.89
N GLN A 278 -10.00 0.48 -37.83
CA GLN A 278 -9.69 1.90 -37.99
C GLN A 278 -9.49 2.54 -36.62
N GLN A 279 -8.34 3.19 -36.44
CA GLN A 279 -7.97 3.97 -35.26
C GLN A 279 -8.20 5.45 -35.56
N LEU A 280 -9.00 6.16 -34.76
CA LEU A 280 -9.07 7.62 -34.85
C LEU A 280 -7.70 8.22 -34.46
N VAL A 281 -7.15 9.12 -35.28
CA VAL A 281 -5.92 9.84 -34.92
C VAL A 281 -6.29 10.93 -33.91
N ALA A 282 -5.88 10.77 -32.65
CA ALA A 282 -6.37 11.58 -31.54
C ALA A 282 -5.62 12.93 -31.38
N PRO A 283 -6.31 14.08 -31.51
CA PRO A 283 -5.79 15.39 -31.13
C PRO A 283 -5.21 15.42 -29.72
N LYS A 284 -4.17 16.22 -29.49
CA LYS A 284 -3.54 16.39 -28.17
C LYS A 284 -4.56 16.69 -27.06
N ARG A 285 -5.58 17.50 -27.37
CA ARG A 285 -6.68 17.90 -26.49
C ARG A 285 -7.44 16.74 -25.84
N ILE A 286 -7.79 15.69 -26.59
CA ILE A 286 -8.67 14.61 -26.11
C ILE A 286 -7.92 13.40 -25.52
N ARG A 287 -6.57 13.35 -25.63
CA ARG A 287 -5.76 12.19 -25.18
C ARG A 287 -5.93 11.91 -23.69
N GLY A 288 -5.96 12.94 -22.85
CA GLY A 288 -6.16 12.78 -21.40
C GLY A 288 -7.53 12.18 -21.05
N GLU A 289 -8.57 12.60 -21.77
CA GLU A 289 -9.93 12.08 -21.59
C GLU A 289 -10.07 10.63 -22.08
N ILE A 290 -9.47 10.29 -23.22
CA ILE A 290 -9.36 8.90 -23.70
C ILE A 290 -8.70 8.00 -22.64
N LEU A 291 -7.61 8.47 -22.01
CA LEU A 291 -6.92 7.72 -20.96
C LEU A 291 -7.76 7.59 -19.69
N ARG A 292 -8.43 8.66 -19.24
CA ARG A 292 -9.39 8.63 -18.13
C ARG A 292 -10.52 7.62 -18.37
N LEU A 293 -11.09 7.60 -19.59
CA LEU A 293 -12.17 6.68 -19.94
C LEU A 293 -11.70 5.22 -20.11
N LEU A 294 -10.46 4.97 -20.55
CA LEU A 294 -9.93 3.63 -20.84
C LEU A 294 -8.98 3.05 -19.78
N HIS A 295 -8.62 3.81 -18.74
CA HIS A 295 -7.90 3.36 -17.56
C HIS A 295 -8.68 3.61 -16.26
N ASP A 296 -9.12 4.85 -16.01
CA ASP A 296 -9.62 5.30 -14.69
C ASP A 296 -11.09 4.97 -14.43
N CYS A 297 -11.90 4.86 -15.48
CA CYS A 297 -13.33 4.57 -15.34
C CYS A 297 -13.58 3.22 -14.66
N ARG A 298 -14.69 3.08 -13.91
CA ARG A 298 -15.07 1.84 -13.21
C ARG A 298 -15.19 0.65 -14.17
N THR A 299 -15.63 0.87 -15.40
CA THR A 299 -15.69 -0.13 -16.49
C THR A 299 -14.32 -0.38 -17.15
N ALA A 300 -13.36 0.55 -17.01
CA ALA A 300 -12.00 0.40 -17.50
C ALA A 300 -11.14 -0.47 -16.59
N GLY A 301 -11.39 -0.47 -15.27
CA GLY A 301 -10.83 -1.42 -14.31
C GLY A 301 -9.35 -1.22 -13.96
N HIS A 302 -8.78 -0.02 -14.23
CA HIS A 302 -7.39 0.33 -13.90
C HIS A 302 -6.35 -0.72 -14.33
N PHE A 303 -6.48 -1.40 -15.48
CA PHE A 303 -5.55 -2.47 -15.84
C PHE A 303 -4.09 -1.97 -16.04
N GLY A 304 -3.12 -2.88 -16.02
CA GLY A 304 -1.71 -2.54 -16.28
C GLY A 304 -1.45 -2.08 -17.72
N ARG A 305 -0.29 -1.43 -17.93
CA ARG A 305 0.15 -0.80 -19.19
C ARG A 305 -0.32 -1.55 -20.44
N ASP A 306 0.00 -2.83 -20.56
CA ASP A 306 -0.21 -3.59 -21.80
C ASP A 306 -1.70 -3.82 -22.12
N ARG A 307 -2.54 -3.99 -21.08
CA ARG A 307 -4.00 -4.11 -21.25
C ARG A 307 -4.65 -2.76 -21.55
N THR A 308 -4.21 -1.67 -20.93
CA THR A 308 -4.69 -0.31 -21.29
C THR A 308 -4.23 0.05 -22.71
N LEU A 309 -3.00 -0.29 -23.09
CA LEU A 309 -2.47 -0.12 -24.44
C LEU A 309 -3.28 -0.88 -25.49
N ALA A 310 -3.67 -2.13 -25.23
CA ALA A 310 -4.57 -2.88 -26.09
C ALA A 310 -5.96 -2.21 -26.21
N LYS A 311 -6.55 -1.74 -25.10
CA LYS A 311 -7.83 -1.02 -25.11
C LYS A 311 -7.80 0.26 -25.95
N VAL A 312 -6.71 1.02 -25.87
CA VAL A 312 -6.51 2.25 -26.68
C VAL A 312 -6.27 1.89 -28.14
N ARG A 313 -5.34 0.96 -28.43
CA ARG A 313 -5.02 0.51 -29.80
C ARG A 313 -6.21 -0.07 -30.57
N ALA A 314 -7.22 -0.61 -29.89
CA ALA A 314 -8.43 -1.06 -30.55
C ALA A 314 -9.28 0.08 -31.18
N ARG A 315 -9.01 1.36 -30.86
CA ARG A 315 -9.89 2.50 -31.18
C ARG A 315 -9.17 3.79 -31.61
N PHE A 316 -7.98 4.06 -31.08
CA PHE A 316 -7.29 5.34 -31.19
C PHE A 316 -5.80 5.16 -31.50
N TYR A 317 -5.20 6.19 -32.10
CA TYR A 317 -3.78 6.28 -32.34
C TYR A 317 -3.25 7.70 -32.16
N TRP A 318 -2.03 7.81 -31.65
CA TRP A 318 -1.21 9.02 -31.81
C TRP A 318 0.29 8.67 -31.71
N PRO A 319 1.18 9.47 -32.33
CA PRO A 319 2.62 9.36 -32.12
C PRO A 319 2.96 9.42 -30.63
N GLY A 320 3.81 8.51 -30.14
CA GLY A 320 4.21 8.46 -28.74
C GLY A 320 3.23 7.79 -27.76
N MET A 321 2.03 7.35 -28.18
CA MET A 321 0.97 6.86 -27.27
C MET A 321 1.40 5.80 -26.24
N THR A 322 2.36 4.94 -26.59
CA THR A 322 2.84 3.89 -25.66
C THR A 322 3.57 4.51 -24.46
N THR A 323 4.30 5.61 -24.67
CA THR A 323 4.96 6.38 -23.61
C THR A 323 3.94 7.09 -22.73
N ASP A 324 2.92 7.71 -23.33
CA ASP A 324 1.87 8.42 -22.61
C ASP A 324 1.03 7.48 -21.74
N ILE A 325 0.61 6.33 -22.29
CA ILE A 325 -0.13 5.29 -21.57
C ILE A 325 0.74 4.71 -20.42
N THR A 326 2.03 4.49 -20.67
CA THR A 326 2.95 4.03 -19.62
C THR A 326 3.06 5.05 -18.50
N ARG A 327 3.22 6.33 -18.83
CA ARG A 327 3.28 7.43 -17.86
C ARG A 327 1.98 7.51 -17.06
N TRP A 328 0.81 7.47 -17.72
CA TRP A 328 -0.50 7.53 -17.09
C TRP A 328 -0.72 6.40 -16.07
N CYS A 329 -0.45 5.14 -16.46
CA CYS A 329 -0.55 4.00 -15.56
C CYS A 329 0.46 4.08 -14.39
N GLN A 330 1.61 4.73 -14.57
CA GLN A 330 2.59 4.96 -13.50
C GLN A 330 2.22 6.12 -12.57
N THR A 331 1.46 7.12 -13.03
CA THR A 331 1.02 8.28 -12.23
C THR A 331 -0.36 8.10 -11.59
N CYS A 332 -1.15 7.10 -11.97
CA CYS A 332 -2.47 6.85 -11.41
C CYS A 332 -2.39 6.51 -9.90
N LEU A 333 -2.94 7.39 -9.04
CA LEU A 333 -2.90 7.23 -7.58
C LEU A 333 -3.52 5.92 -7.10
N LEU A 334 -4.67 5.53 -7.64
CA LEU A 334 -5.34 4.28 -7.29
C LEU A 334 -4.50 3.04 -7.66
N CYS A 335 -3.77 3.09 -8.78
CA CYS A 335 -2.79 2.05 -9.11
C CYS A 335 -1.59 2.06 -8.16
N GLN A 336 -0.99 3.23 -7.88
CA GLN A 336 0.17 3.34 -6.98
C GLN A 336 -0.13 2.89 -5.55
N GLN A 337 -1.35 3.14 -5.05
CA GLN A 337 -1.77 2.76 -3.69
C GLN A 337 -2.11 1.27 -3.56
N ARG A 338 -2.76 0.68 -4.59
CA ARG A 338 -3.37 -0.66 -4.47
C ARG A 338 -2.58 -1.78 -5.16
N LYS A 339 -1.71 -1.46 -6.11
CA LYS A 339 -0.95 -2.48 -6.84
C LYS A 339 0.45 -2.61 -6.26
N PRO A 340 0.99 -3.85 -6.15
CA PRO A 340 2.41 -4.02 -5.91
C PRO A 340 3.16 -3.33 -7.07
N GLY A 341 4.10 -2.45 -6.71
CA GLY A 341 4.96 -1.79 -7.69
C GLY A 341 5.84 -2.80 -8.44
N PRO A 342 6.56 -2.36 -9.50
CA PRO A 342 7.64 -3.17 -10.05
C PRO A 342 8.65 -3.39 -8.92
N GLY A 343 8.68 -4.62 -8.39
CA GLY A 343 9.27 -4.87 -7.09
C GLY A 343 10.72 -4.37 -7.05
N LEU A 344 11.06 -3.63 -5.99
CA LEU A 344 12.42 -3.71 -5.46
C LEU A 344 12.71 -5.19 -5.33
N GLY A 345 13.66 -5.69 -6.11
CA GLY A 345 13.82 -7.12 -6.36
C GLY A 345 13.82 -7.83 -5.02
N LYS A 346 12.86 -8.77 -4.82
CA LYS A 346 12.88 -9.63 -3.63
C LYS A 346 14.30 -10.18 -3.57
N SER A 347 15.02 -9.89 -2.48
CA SER A 347 16.39 -10.40 -2.33
C SER A 347 16.33 -11.90 -2.60
N PRO A 348 17.24 -12.46 -3.42
CA PRO A 348 17.19 -13.88 -3.77
C PRO A 348 16.98 -14.69 -2.51
N MET A 349 15.93 -15.53 -2.50
CA MET A 349 15.56 -16.32 -1.33
C MET A 349 16.77 -17.14 -0.92
N GLN A 350 17.45 -16.71 0.15
CA GLN A 350 18.70 -17.35 0.56
C GLN A 350 18.36 -18.75 1.00
N HIS A 351 18.98 -19.74 0.35
CA HIS A 351 18.86 -21.10 0.81
C HIS A 351 19.52 -21.16 2.20
N ARG A 352 18.76 -21.53 3.22
CA ARG A 352 19.32 -21.76 4.55
C ARG A 352 20.07 -23.08 4.46
N ASN A 353 21.39 -23.01 4.32
CA ASN A 353 22.21 -24.20 4.25
C ASN A 353 22.11 -24.96 5.58
N VAL A 354 21.71 -26.22 5.49
CA VAL A 354 21.66 -27.21 6.58
C VAL A 354 22.34 -28.45 6.01
N TYR A 355 23.26 -29.06 6.76
CA TYR A 355 24.24 -30.02 6.24
C TYR A 355 24.09 -31.43 6.83
N ARG A 356 23.31 -31.59 7.91
CA ARG A 356 23.03 -32.89 8.55
C ARG A 356 21.61 -32.95 9.13
N PRO A 357 21.04 -34.15 9.36
CA PRO A 357 19.79 -34.31 10.08
C PRO A 357 19.87 -33.66 11.47
N MET A 358 18.75 -33.11 11.96
CA MET A 358 18.61 -32.49 13.29
C MET A 358 19.49 -31.24 13.51
N GLU A 359 20.15 -30.70 12.49
CA GLU A 359 20.84 -29.41 12.61
C GLU A 359 19.86 -28.23 12.71
N CYS A 360 18.73 -28.29 12.00
CA CYS A 360 17.69 -27.28 12.10
C CYS A 360 16.32 -27.93 11.84
N ILE A 361 15.41 -27.83 12.80
CA ILE A 361 13.99 -28.17 12.60
C ILE A 361 13.15 -26.89 12.52
N ALA A 362 12.08 -26.93 11.74
CA ALA A 362 10.99 -25.96 11.82
C ALA A 362 9.84 -26.53 12.65
N ILE A 363 9.11 -25.66 13.35
CA ILE A 363 7.86 -25.99 14.03
C ILE A 363 6.82 -24.95 13.64
N ASP A 364 5.63 -25.43 13.25
CA ASP A 364 4.48 -24.61 12.85
C ASP A 364 3.18 -25.19 13.42
N LEU A 365 2.15 -24.36 13.50
CA LEU A 365 0.85 -24.70 14.08
C LEU A 365 -0.28 -24.45 13.08
N MET A 366 -1.03 -25.50 12.78
CA MET A 366 -2.19 -25.44 11.88
C MET A 366 -3.48 -25.51 12.69
N GLY A 367 -4.38 -24.55 12.48
CA GLY A 367 -5.73 -24.56 13.04
C GLY A 367 -6.34 -23.16 13.16
N PRO A 368 -7.52 -23.04 13.81
CA PRO A 368 -8.34 -24.15 14.30
C PRO A 368 -8.91 -25.01 13.16
N LEU A 369 -9.04 -26.30 13.41
CA LEU A 369 -9.69 -27.30 12.55
C LEU A 369 -11.01 -27.75 13.19
N PRO A 370 -11.89 -28.48 12.47
CA PRO A 370 -13.05 -29.10 13.09
C PRO A 370 -12.61 -29.99 14.27
N ILE A 371 -13.30 -29.86 15.41
CA ILE A 371 -12.94 -30.57 16.64
C ILE A 371 -13.16 -32.07 16.45
N THR A 372 -12.15 -32.88 16.78
CA THR A 372 -12.24 -34.35 16.64
C THR A 372 -12.96 -35.03 17.81
N ASP A 373 -13.30 -36.31 17.65
CA ASP A 373 -13.79 -37.17 18.74
C ASP A 373 -12.86 -37.18 19.97
N HIS A 374 -11.55 -37.05 19.77
CA HIS A 374 -10.56 -36.96 20.85
C HIS A 374 -10.39 -35.53 21.42
N SER A 375 -11.21 -34.58 20.96
CA SER A 375 -11.20 -33.16 21.27
C SER A 375 -9.94 -32.41 20.82
N ASN A 376 -9.35 -32.79 19.68
CA ASN A 376 -8.23 -32.06 19.08
C ASN A 376 -8.75 -30.99 18.11
N GLU A 377 -8.11 -29.81 18.10
CA GLU A 377 -8.48 -28.65 17.27
C GLU A 377 -7.28 -28.12 16.44
N TYR A 378 -6.04 -28.44 16.83
CA TYR A 378 -4.82 -27.94 16.20
C TYR A 378 -3.86 -29.07 15.84
N ILE A 379 -2.97 -28.82 14.88
CA ILE A 379 -1.86 -29.72 14.52
C ILE A 379 -0.54 -28.97 14.74
N MET A 380 0.35 -29.52 15.57
CA MET A 380 1.75 -29.11 15.60
C MET A 380 2.54 -29.92 14.58
N VAL A 381 3.10 -29.23 13.58
CA VAL A 381 3.96 -29.82 12.57
C VAL A 381 5.41 -29.58 12.97
N VAL A 382 6.24 -30.63 12.93
CA VAL A 382 7.69 -30.55 13.19
C VAL A 382 8.43 -31.13 11.99
N SER A 383 9.26 -30.33 11.32
CA SER A 383 9.92 -30.71 10.05
C SER A 383 11.43 -30.42 10.06
N ASP A 384 12.25 -31.42 9.76
CA ASP A 384 13.71 -31.29 9.66
C ASP A 384 14.13 -30.71 8.30
N TYR A 385 14.96 -29.65 8.35
CA TYR A 385 15.37 -28.93 7.13
C TYR A 385 16.28 -29.73 6.20
N PHE A 386 17.02 -30.74 6.69
CA PHE A 386 17.94 -31.51 5.87
C PHE A 386 17.23 -32.67 5.16
N THR A 387 16.66 -33.58 5.94
CA THR A 387 16.01 -34.83 5.51
C THR A 387 14.62 -34.61 4.90
N LYS A 388 13.95 -33.50 5.23
CA LYS A 388 12.50 -33.28 5.01
C LYS A 388 11.62 -34.28 5.78
N TRP A 389 12.16 -34.89 6.83
CA TRP A 389 11.37 -35.69 7.78
C TRP A 389 10.39 -34.79 8.50
N THR A 390 9.11 -35.15 8.47
CA THR A 390 8.05 -34.37 9.11
C THR A 390 7.14 -35.26 9.94
N GLU A 391 6.90 -34.84 11.17
CA GLU A 391 5.89 -35.39 12.07
C GLU A 391 4.75 -34.37 12.23
N ALA A 392 3.54 -34.86 12.49
CA ALA A 392 2.36 -34.04 12.74
C ALA A 392 1.64 -34.57 13.97
N TYR A 393 1.47 -33.72 14.98
CA TYR A 393 0.92 -34.08 16.28
C TYR A 393 -0.41 -33.36 16.53
N PRO A 394 -1.50 -34.08 16.83
CA PRO A 394 -2.76 -33.45 17.19
C PRO A 394 -2.66 -32.81 18.58
N LEU A 395 -3.28 -31.64 18.73
CA LEU A 395 -3.32 -30.83 19.94
C LEU A 395 -4.76 -30.36 20.21
N LYS A 396 -5.14 -30.33 21.49
CA LYS A 396 -6.42 -29.74 21.95
C LYS A 396 -6.37 -28.22 22.01
N GLU A 397 -5.19 -27.68 22.29
CA GLU A 397 -4.91 -26.25 22.41
C GLU A 397 -3.43 -26.00 22.04
N HIS A 398 -3.09 -24.78 21.65
CA HIS A 398 -1.74 -24.41 21.22
C HIS A 398 -0.99 -23.53 22.25
N CYS A 399 -1.28 -23.67 23.54
CA CYS A 399 -0.59 -22.90 24.57
C CYS A 399 0.90 -23.30 24.68
N ALA A 400 1.75 -22.38 25.15
CA ALA A 400 3.20 -22.59 25.26
C ALA A 400 3.60 -23.89 25.98
N GLN A 401 2.86 -24.27 27.03
CA GLN A 401 3.11 -25.46 27.81
C GLN A 401 2.79 -26.72 27.01
N THR A 402 1.61 -26.79 26.40
CA THR A 402 1.17 -27.92 25.59
C THR A 402 2.06 -28.14 24.36
N VAL A 403 2.51 -27.05 23.71
CA VAL A 403 3.46 -27.11 22.58
C VAL A 403 4.84 -27.59 23.02
N ALA A 404 5.39 -27.04 24.11
CA ALA A 404 6.70 -27.43 24.63
C ALA A 404 6.71 -28.89 25.12
N ASP A 405 5.70 -29.30 25.90
CA ASP A 405 5.55 -30.67 26.39
C ASP A 405 5.43 -31.66 25.24
N LYS A 406 4.57 -31.40 24.24
CA LYS A 406 4.41 -32.29 23.09
C LYS A 406 5.69 -32.41 22.26
N LEU A 407 6.42 -31.31 22.06
CA LEU A 407 7.70 -31.31 21.34
C LEU A 407 8.75 -32.16 22.06
N VAL A 408 8.88 -31.98 23.39
CA VAL A 408 9.86 -32.70 24.20
C VAL A 408 9.51 -34.19 24.27
N THR A 409 8.25 -34.52 24.59
CA THR A 409 7.80 -35.89 24.85
C THR A 409 7.69 -36.76 23.60
N GLU A 410 7.33 -36.20 22.44
CA GLU A 410 7.10 -36.98 21.21
C GLU A 410 8.22 -36.92 20.17
N PHE A 411 8.97 -35.81 20.12
CA PHE A 411 9.98 -35.58 19.07
C PHE A 411 11.39 -35.64 19.65
N ILE A 412 11.72 -34.75 20.61
CA ILE A 412 13.08 -34.64 21.16
C ILE A 412 13.47 -35.91 21.94
N SER A 413 12.53 -36.53 22.65
CA SER A 413 12.75 -37.83 23.34
C SER A 413 13.12 -38.99 22.40
N ARG A 414 12.74 -38.90 21.11
CA ARG A 414 12.94 -39.96 20.11
C ARG A 414 14.12 -39.69 19.18
N PHE A 415 14.30 -38.45 18.75
CA PHE A 415 15.32 -38.05 17.78
C PHE A 415 16.53 -37.31 18.40
N GLY A 416 16.44 -36.92 19.68
CA GLY A 416 17.41 -36.06 20.35
C GLY A 416 17.10 -34.56 20.18
N ALA A 417 17.88 -33.72 20.86
CA ALA A 417 17.76 -32.26 20.74
C ALA A 417 18.39 -31.79 19.42
N PRO A 418 17.70 -30.96 18.61
CA PRO A 418 18.27 -30.37 17.41
C PRO A 418 19.27 -29.26 17.76
N CYS A 419 20.23 -28.95 16.88
CA CYS A 419 21.11 -27.80 17.11
C CYS A 419 20.35 -26.46 17.08
N ARG A 420 19.27 -26.38 16.29
CA ARG A 420 18.46 -25.18 16.11
C ARG A 420 16.99 -25.48 15.91
N ILE A 421 16.13 -24.66 16.52
CA ILE A 421 14.69 -24.58 16.22
C ILE A 421 14.41 -23.30 15.43
N HIS A 422 13.55 -23.42 14.40
CA HIS A 422 12.97 -22.30 13.68
C HIS A 422 11.46 -22.27 13.89
N THR A 423 10.91 -21.12 14.25
CA THR A 423 9.46 -20.90 14.39
C THR A 423 9.06 -19.61 13.68
N ASP A 424 7.76 -19.36 13.56
CA ASP A 424 7.26 -18.01 13.36
C ASP A 424 7.38 -17.18 14.67
N GLN A 425 6.62 -16.08 14.76
CA GLN A 425 6.55 -15.23 15.95
C GLN A 425 5.27 -15.47 16.78
N GLY A 426 4.73 -16.68 16.73
CA GLY A 426 3.61 -17.12 17.55
C GLY A 426 3.88 -16.97 19.06
N ARG A 427 2.81 -16.72 19.83
CA ARG A 427 2.93 -16.32 21.25
C ARG A 427 3.46 -17.46 22.13
N GLU A 428 3.05 -18.67 21.81
CA GLU A 428 3.54 -19.91 22.38
C GLU A 428 5.06 -20.08 22.17
N PHE A 429 5.54 -19.75 20.98
CA PHE A 429 6.96 -19.84 20.63
C PHE A 429 7.81 -18.72 21.25
N GLU A 430 7.33 -17.48 21.30
CA GLU A 430 8.05 -16.35 21.94
C GLU A 430 7.86 -16.31 23.48
N SER A 431 7.27 -17.36 24.07
CA SER A 431 7.06 -17.45 25.52
C SER A 431 8.35 -17.68 26.30
N LYS A 432 8.40 -17.20 27.56
CA LYS A 432 9.51 -17.50 28.48
C LYS A 432 9.70 -19.00 28.71
N LEU A 433 8.62 -19.78 28.70
CA LEU A 433 8.68 -21.23 28.89
C LEU A 433 9.41 -21.90 27.72
N PHE A 434 9.06 -21.55 26.49
CA PHE A 434 9.70 -22.10 25.30
C PHE A 434 11.17 -21.67 25.19
N ALA A 435 11.49 -20.42 25.56
CA ALA A 435 12.88 -19.96 25.69
C ALA A 435 13.67 -20.79 26.71
N SER A 436 13.17 -20.92 27.96
CA SER A 436 13.82 -21.73 29.00
C SER A 436 13.98 -23.21 28.62
N MET A 437 13.04 -23.77 27.86
CA MET A 437 13.15 -25.14 27.31
C MET A 437 14.29 -25.23 26.29
N CYS A 438 14.40 -24.27 25.37
CA CYS A 438 15.52 -24.22 24.43
C CYS A 438 16.87 -24.07 25.16
N ASP A 439 16.95 -23.17 26.14
CA ASP A 439 18.18 -22.93 26.92
C ASP A 439 18.60 -24.20 27.69
N LEU A 440 17.66 -24.90 28.33
CA LEU A 440 17.92 -26.13 29.09
C LEU A 440 18.38 -27.31 28.21
N LEU A 441 17.95 -27.34 26.95
CA LEU A 441 18.30 -28.37 25.98
C LEU A 441 19.46 -27.96 25.05
N GLU A 442 20.10 -26.81 25.31
CA GLU A 442 21.19 -26.21 24.51
C GLU A 442 20.80 -25.98 23.02
N ILE A 443 19.53 -25.68 22.76
CA ILE A 443 18.98 -25.48 21.40
C ILE A 443 19.02 -24.00 21.02
N GLU A 444 19.63 -23.65 19.89
CA GLU A 444 19.55 -22.29 19.35
C GLU A 444 18.13 -22.01 18.83
N LYS A 445 17.44 -21.02 19.39
CA LYS A 445 16.11 -20.60 18.90
C LYS A 445 16.23 -19.47 17.87
N THR A 446 15.59 -19.65 16.72
CA THR A 446 15.48 -18.63 15.66
C THR A 446 14.04 -18.44 15.21
N ARG A 447 13.70 -17.26 14.69
CA ARG A 447 12.34 -16.90 14.26
C ARG A 447 12.31 -16.29 12.85
N THR A 448 11.18 -16.34 12.18
CA THR A 448 10.94 -15.60 10.93
C THR A 448 10.95 -14.08 11.17
N THR A 449 11.15 -13.28 10.12
CA THR A 449 10.99 -11.82 10.20
C THR A 449 9.51 -11.42 10.12
N PRO A 450 9.07 -10.34 10.81
CA PRO A 450 7.69 -9.90 10.76
C PRO A 450 7.23 -9.66 9.30
N TYR A 451 6.02 -10.09 8.97
CA TYR A 451 5.40 -9.96 7.63
C TYR A 451 6.10 -10.69 6.46
N HIS A 452 7.03 -11.63 6.72
CA HIS A 452 7.67 -12.45 5.68
C HIS A 452 7.46 -13.98 5.89
N PRO A 453 6.24 -14.51 5.66
CA PRO A 453 5.96 -15.95 5.75
C PRO A 453 6.81 -16.80 4.79
N GLN A 454 7.30 -16.19 3.70
CA GLN A 454 8.20 -16.83 2.73
C GLN A 454 9.50 -17.40 3.36
N SER A 455 9.86 -16.97 4.57
CA SER A 455 11.03 -17.45 5.30
C SER A 455 10.90 -18.91 5.73
N ASP A 456 9.67 -19.42 5.93
CA ASP A 456 9.38 -20.81 6.31
C ASP A 456 8.64 -21.58 5.21
N GLY A 457 8.88 -21.21 3.94
CA GLY A 457 8.28 -21.83 2.76
C GLY A 457 8.61 -23.31 2.53
N MET A 458 9.21 -24.00 3.49
CA MET A 458 9.31 -25.46 3.56
C MET A 458 8.07 -26.04 4.25
N VAL A 459 7.78 -25.59 5.48
CA VAL A 459 6.63 -26.07 6.24
C VAL A 459 5.32 -25.59 5.61
N GLU A 460 5.27 -24.35 5.12
CA GLU A 460 4.11 -23.83 4.38
C GLU A 460 3.76 -24.69 3.13
N ARG A 461 4.76 -25.34 2.51
CA ARG A 461 4.54 -26.33 1.44
C ARG A 461 4.09 -27.69 1.98
N TYR A 462 4.70 -28.17 3.07
CA TYR A 462 4.26 -29.40 3.72
C TYR A 462 2.80 -29.33 4.17
N ASN A 463 2.41 -28.26 4.87
CA ASN A 463 1.05 -28.07 5.39
C ASN A 463 0.00 -28.15 4.29
N ARG A 464 0.30 -27.61 3.10
CA ARG A 464 -0.56 -27.72 1.91
C ARG A 464 -0.68 -29.16 1.43
N THR A 465 0.41 -29.90 1.37
CA THR A 465 0.40 -31.34 1.04
C THR A 465 -0.33 -32.15 2.11
N LEU A 466 -0.13 -31.86 3.39
CA LEU A 466 -0.82 -32.50 4.51
C LEU A 466 -2.34 -32.27 4.43
N GLN A 467 -2.80 -31.03 4.23
CA GLN A 467 -4.21 -30.72 4.00
C GLN A 467 -4.77 -31.45 2.78
N GLN A 468 -4.04 -31.47 1.66
CA GLN A 468 -4.46 -32.16 0.44
C GLN A 468 -4.62 -33.68 0.68
N ILE A 469 -3.66 -34.32 1.35
CA ILE A 469 -3.75 -35.76 1.64
C ILE A 469 -4.87 -36.04 2.64
N LEU A 470 -4.93 -35.31 3.76
CA LEU A 470 -6.01 -35.45 4.75
C LEU A 470 -7.39 -35.30 4.11
N SER A 471 -7.58 -34.34 3.20
CA SER A 471 -8.88 -34.12 2.53
C SER A 471 -9.39 -35.30 1.70
N MET A 472 -8.55 -36.31 1.44
CA MET A 472 -8.94 -37.56 0.76
C MET A 472 -9.27 -38.72 1.72
N PHE A 473 -8.89 -38.62 3.00
CA PHE A 473 -9.04 -39.71 3.99
C PHE A 473 -10.02 -39.39 5.11
N VAL A 474 -10.22 -38.10 5.43
CA VAL A 474 -11.22 -37.68 6.42
C VAL A 474 -12.64 -38.00 5.97
N ASN A 475 -13.52 -38.25 6.93
CA ASN A 475 -14.94 -38.47 6.69
C ASN A 475 -15.67 -37.16 6.26
N GLU A 476 -16.98 -37.25 6.00
CA GLU A 476 -17.79 -36.11 5.54
C GLU A 476 -17.85 -34.95 6.55
N ASN A 477 -17.86 -35.25 7.85
CA ASN A 477 -17.88 -34.28 8.95
C ASN A 477 -16.50 -33.65 9.22
N LYS A 478 -15.42 -34.37 8.86
CA LYS A 478 -14.02 -34.05 9.10
C LYS A 478 -13.65 -34.00 10.58
N ASP A 479 -14.25 -34.87 11.40
CA ASP A 479 -14.01 -35.03 12.84
C ASP A 479 -13.04 -36.18 13.18
N ASP A 480 -12.50 -36.88 12.18
CA ASP A 480 -11.59 -38.03 12.33
C ASP A 480 -10.12 -37.75 11.93
N TRP A 481 -9.77 -36.50 11.60
CA TRP A 481 -8.47 -36.16 10.99
C TRP A 481 -7.25 -36.51 11.85
N ASP A 482 -7.38 -36.51 13.17
CA ASP A 482 -6.25 -36.79 14.09
C ASP A 482 -5.76 -38.23 13.98
N SER A 483 -6.68 -39.15 13.75
CA SER A 483 -6.45 -40.59 13.61
C SER A 483 -5.76 -40.93 12.29
N HIS A 484 -5.85 -40.05 11.29
CA HIS A 484 -5.20 -40.20 9.99
C HIS A 484 -3.75 -39.67 9.97
N LEU A 485 -3.37 -38.75 10.88
CA LEU A 485 -2.05 -38.11 10.87
C LEU A 485 -0.84 -39.07 10.84
N PRO A 486 -0.79 -40.18 11.60
CA PRO A 486 0.34 -41.11 11.56
C PRO A 486 0.50 -41.78 10.19
N TYR A 487 -0.62 -42.12 9.53
CA TYR A 487 -0.61 -42.77 8.22
C TYR A 487 -0.25 -41.78 7.11
N VAL A 488 -0.75 -40.54 7.17
CA VAL A 488 -0.43 -39.49 6.20
C VAL A 488 1.05 -39.07 6.28
N THR A 489 1.58 -38.88 7.49
CA THR A 489 3.02 -38.60 7.69
C THR A 489 3.89 -39.78 7.27
N MET A 490 3.47 -41.03 7.53
CA MET A 490 4.18 -42.23 7.05
C MET A 490 4.24 -42.27 5.52
N ALA A 491 3.10 -42.05 4.84
CA ALA A 491 3.04 -42.01 3.38
C ALA A 491 3.90 -40.88 2.79
N TYR A 492 3.86 -39.69 3.40
CA TYR A 492 4.71 -38.56 2.99
C TYR A 492 6.21 -38.89 3.11
N ARG A 493 6.63 -39.50 4.22
CA ARG A 493 8.04 -39.86 4.46
C ARG A 493 8.58 -40.95 3.52
N ALA A 494 7.72 -41.74 2.90
CA ALA A 494 8.08 -42.73 1.87
C ALA A 494 8.17 -42.12 0.45
N CYS A 495 7.67 -40.91 0.22
CA CYS A 495 7.71 -40.26 -1.10
C CYS A 495 9.06 -39.59 -1.36
N THR A 496 9.62 -39.79 -2.56
CA THR A 496 10.85 -39.11 -2.98
C THR A 496 10.63 -37.62 -3.20
N HIS A 497 11.40 -36.78 -2.52
CA HIS A 497 11.27 -35.33 -2.62
C HIS A 497 12.03 -34.76 -3.84
N GLU A 498 11.40 -33.85 -4.60
CA GLU A 498 12.01 -33.27 -5.79
C GLU A 498 13.32 -32.51 -5.48
N SER A 499 13.42 -31.90 -4.30
CA SER A 499 14.58 -31.12 -3.86
C SER A 499 15.78 -31.96 -3.44
N THR A 500 15.56 -33.16 -2.90
CA THR A 500 16.61 -34.04 -2.38
C THR A 500 16.89 -35.25 -3.28
N LYS A 501 15.94 -35.58 -4.17
CA LYS A 501 15.88 -36.82 -4.99
C LYS A 501 15.86 -38.13 -4.18
N CYS A 502 15.65 -38.03 -2.87
CA CYS A 502 15.53 -39.15 -1.92
C CYS A 502 14.24 -39.01 -1.10
N SER A 503 13.79 -40.09 -0.48
CA SER A 503 12.72 -40.04 0.53
C SER A 503 13.25 -39.49 1.87
N PRO A 504 12.38 -38.88 2.70
CA PRO A 504 12.72 -38.57 4.08
C PRO A 504 13.12 -39.81 4.91
N ASN A 505 12.51 -40.97 4.68
CA ASN A 505 12.91 -42.23 5.32
C ASN A 505 14.39 -42.55 5.09
N LEU A 506 14.82 -42.58 3.83
CA LEU A 506 16.19 -42.92 3.46
C LEU A 506 17.19 -41.93 4.06
N LEU A 507 16.86 -40.63 4.08
CA LEU A 507 17.74 -39.58 4.61
C LEU A 507 17.82 -39.55 6.14
N MET A 508 16.74 -39.88 6.86
CA MET A 508 16.68 -39.84 8.32
C MET A 508 17.10 -41.16 8.98
N LEU A 509 16.70 -42.30 8.38
CA LEU A 509 16.89 -43.64 8.94
C LEU A 509 18.04 -44.43 8.26
N GLY A 510 18.59 -43.91 7.16
CA GLY A 510 19.57 -44.64 6.33
C GLY A 510 18.98 -45.81 5.54
N ARG A 511 17.65 -45.95 5.52
CA ARG A 511 16.91 -47.02 4.84
C ARG A 511 15.45 -46.62 4.60
N GLU A 512 14.80 -47.27 3.65
CA GLU A 512 13.34 -47.24 3.56
C GLU A 512 12.67 -48.03 4.70
N ILE A 513 11.42 -47.64 4.99
CA ILE A 513 10.52 -48.42 5.85
C ILE A 513 9.83 -49.49 5.03
N SER A 514 9.57 -50.66 5.64
CA SER A 514 8.82 -51.72 4.97
C SER A 514 7.32 -51.40 4.98
N LEU A 515 6.72 -51.36 3.80
CA LEU A 515 5.28 -51.25 3.62
C LEU A 515 4.63 -52.64 3.63
N PRO A 516 3.31 -52.77 3.86
CA PRO A 516 2.63 -54.07 3.85
C PRO A 516 2.83 -54.87 2.55
N ILE A 517 2.97 -54.19 1.40
CA ILE A 517 3.25 -54.83 0.11
C ILE A 517 4.62 -55.50 0.05
N ASP A 518 5.63 -54.99 0.75
CA ASP A 518 6.98 -55.56 0.82
C ASP A 518 6.97 -56.88 1.58
N ILE A 519 6.12 -56.98 2.62
CA ILE A 519 5.89 -58.20 3.39
C ILE A 519 5.14 -59.23 2.54
N LEU A 520 4.10 -58.81 1.80
CA LEU A 520 3.30 -59.68 0.95
C LEU A 520 4.07 -60.22 -0.27
N THR A 521 4.99 -59.44 -0.83
CA THR A 521 5.77 -59.81 -2.03
C THR A 521 7.16 -60.37 -1.72
N GLY A 522 7.66 -60.17 -0.50
CA GLY A 522 9.05 -60.47 -0.12
C GLY A 522 10.09 -59.54 -0.76
N VAL A 523 9.66 -58.55 -1.54
CA VAL A 523 10.54 -57.57 -2.19
C VAL A 523 10.96 -56.54 -1.16
N LYS A 524 12.26 -56.36 -0.97
CA LYS A 524 12.77 -55.29 -0.09
C LYS A 524 12.80 -53.96 -0.85
N PRO A 525 12.31 -52.86 -0.26
CA PRO A 525 12.55 -51.53 -0.81
C PRO A 525 14.06 -51.24 -0.82
N ARG A 526 14.53 -50.51 -1.84
CA ARG A 526 15.95 -50.26 -2.13
C ARG A 526 16.45 -48.99 -1.46
#